data_AF-A0A1B9IBG2-F1
#
_entry.id   AF-A0A1B9IBG2-F1
#
_cell.length_a   1.000
_cell.length_b   1.000
_cell.length_c   1.000
_cell.angle_alpha   90.00
_cell.angle_beta   90.00
_cell.angle_gamma   90.00
#
_symmetry.space_group_name_H-M   'P 1'
#
loop_
_entity.id
_entity.type
_entity.pdbx_description
1 polymer ?
#
loop_
_entity_poly.entity_id
_entity_poly.type
_entity_poly.pdbx_seq_one_letter_code
_entity_poly.pdbx_strand_id
1 'polypeptide(L)'
;MTDSQSVLDSNLLEIDYITYRIRLESEPPTTWISGNTLGTKLRGYVFTNPLKIIIDANTIEFPACPQDNRRLTVNLSLLAAPNTQAISFSLCVSVPLLGVEVEQRDGRWIGTSVINGFLSDLIPGMYVLQIEVLDMDGIYGTDLADAIVATYLSDPINIL
;
A
#
# COMPACT_ATOMS: atom_id res chain seq x y z
N MET A 1 -9.91 -13.06 54.17
CA MET A 1 -10.24 -13.34 52.77
C MET A 1 -11.35 -12.40 52.37
N THR A 2 -10.98 -11.29 51.74
CA THR A 2 -11.85 -10.44 50.93
C THR A 2 -10.90 -9.62 50.08
N ASP A 3 -10.86 -9.98 48.80
CA ASP A 3 -9.97 -9.44 47.79
C ASP A 3 -10.21 -7.96 47.57
N SER A 4 -9.12 -7.19 47.65
CA SER A 4 -9.07 -5.81 47.20
C SER A 4 -8.42 -5.80 45.82
N GLN A 5 -9.23 -5.99 44.77
CA GLN A 5 -8.83 -5.65 43.41
C GLN A 5 -8.96 -4.13 43.23
N SER A 6 -7.83 -3.42 43.30
CA SER A 6 -7.74 -2.02 42.94
C SER A 6 -7.19 -1.87 41.52
N VAL A 7 -8.09 -1.45 40.62
CA VAL A 7 -7.89 -0.44 39.57
C VAL A 7 -6.58 -0.54 38.78
N LEU A 8 -6.64 -1.22 37.63
CA LEU A 8 -5.81 -0.88 36.47
C LEU A 8 -6.54 0.21 35.71
N ASP A 9 -6.13 1.46 35.92
CA ASP A 9 -6.40 2.56 35.00
C ASP A 9 -5.65 2.26 33.70
N SER A 10 -6.28 1.52 32.80
CA SER A 10 -5.90 1.51 31.40
C SER A 10 -6.31 2.87 30.83
N ASN A 11 -5.40 3.83 30.86
CA ASN A 11 -5.40 4.96 29.94
C ASN A 11 -5.38 4.39 28.51
N LEU A 12 -6.57 4.07 28.00
CA LEU A 12 -6.79 3.88 26.58
C LEU A 12 -6.48 5.24 25.95
N LEU A 13 -5.28 5.37 25.38
CA LEU A 13 -4.97 6.42 24.44
C LEU A 13 -5.99 6.30 23.32
N GLU A 14 -7.00 7.17 23.35
CA GLU A 14 -7.88 7.42 22.22
C GLU A 14 -6.98 8.02 21.13
N ILE A 15 -6.43 7.15 20.28
CA ILE A 15 -5.65 7.57 19.13
C ILE A 15 -6.68 8.01 18.09
N ASP A 16 -6.92 9.31 17.99
CA ASP A 16 -7.57 9.89 16.82
C ASP A 16 -6.71 9.53 15.61
N TYR A 17 -7.14 8.53 14.84
CA TYR A 17 -6.43 8.13 13.64
C TYR A 17 -6.53 9.28 12.62
N ILE A 18 -5.37 9.84 12.29
CA ILE A 18 -5.21 10.70 11.11
C ILE A 18 -5.76 9.92 9.91
N THR A 19 -6.72 10.50 9.20
CA THR A 19 -7.25 9.87 7.98
C THR A 19 -6.25 10.08 6.85
N TYR A 20 -5.56 9.00 6.44
CA TYR A 20 -4.64 9.02 5.32
C TYR A 20 -5.40 8.86 4.01
N ARG A 21 -5.04 9.67 3.00
CA ARG A 21 -5.56 9.56 1.64
C ARG A 21 -4.45 9.11 0.70
N ILE A 22 -4.71 8.05 -0.04
CA ILE A 22 -3.81 7.55 -1.09
C ILE A 22 -4.29 8.09 -2.43
N ARG A 23 -3.37 8.57 -3.25
CA ARG A 23 -3.61 8.84 -4.67
C ARG A 23 -2.40 8.48 -5.50
N LEU A 24 -2.62 8.16 -6.77
CA LEU A 24 -1.54 7.97 -7.74
C LEU A 24 -1.19 9.31 -8.37
N GLU A 25 0.10 9.53 -8.69
CA GLU A 25 0.52 10.75 -9.39
C GLU A 25 0.02 10.80 -10.85
N SER A 26 -0.23 9.64 -11.47
CA SER A 26 -0.78 9.53 -12.82
C SER A 26 -1.77 8.36 -12.94
N GLU A 27 -2.91 8.60 -13.60
CA GLU A 27 -3.84 7.55 -14.03
C GLU A 27 -3.91 7.47 -15.58
N PRO A 28 -3.93 6.26 -16.18
CA PRO A 28 -3.95 4.94 -15.53
C PRO A 28 -2.62 4.67 -14.79
N PRO A 29 -2.64 3.85 -13.72
CA PRO A 29 -1.54 3.71 -12.76
C PRO A 29 -0.17 3.59 -13.42
N THR A 30 -0.11 2.76 -14.48
CA THR A 30 1.09 2.40 -15.24
C THR A 30 0.67 1.53 -16.43
N THR A 31 1.37 1.63 -17.57
CA THR A 31 1.28 0.61 -18.65
C THR A 31 2.42 -0.40 -18.49
N TRP A 32 2.28 -1.58 -19.08
CA TRP A 32 3.27 -2.65 -18.97
C TRP A 32 4.02 -2.85 -20.28
N ILE A 33 5.33 -3.05 -20.19
CA ILE A 33 6.08 -3.76 -21.22
C ILE A 33 6.21 -5.22 -20.81
N SER A 34 6.07 -6.13 -21.77
CA SER A 34 6.29 -7.56 -21.55
C SER A 34 7.35 -8.13 -22.49
N GLY A 35 8.04 -9.16 -22.03
CA GLY A 35 9.10 -9.81 -22.81
C GLY A 35 9.67 -11.03 -22.11
N ASN A 36 10.53 -11.77 -22.80
CA ASN A 36 11.24 -12.88 -22.19
C ASN A 36 12.39 -12.34 -21.33
N THR A 37 12.48 -12.82 -20.10
CA THR A 37 13.63 -12.58 -19.22
C THR A 37 14.86 -13.32 -19.73
N LEU A 38 16.05 -12.78 -19.46
CA LEU A 38 17.30 -13.34 -19.94
C LEU A 38 17.53 -14.73 -19.35
N GLY A 39 17.72 -15.73 -20.22
CA GLY A 39 18.19 -17.06 -19.85
C GLY A 39 17.15 -18.04 -19.30
N THR A 40 15.96 -17.60 -18.89
CA THR A 40 14.98 -18.48 -18.20
C THR A 40 13.70 -18.77 -19.00
N LYS A 41 13.51 -18.12 -20.16
CA LYS A 41 12.25 -18.14 -20.95
C LYS A 41 11.00 -17.71 -20.16
N LEU A 42 11.13 -17.15 -18.96
CA LEU A 42 9.99 -16.61 -18.22
C LEU A 42 9.54 -15.31 -18.86
N ARG A 43 8.23 -15.10 -18.94
CA ARG A 43 7.66 -13.83 -19.39
C ARG A 43 7.68 -12.85 -18.22
N GLY A 44 8.44 -11.77 -18.37
CA GLY A 44 8.50 -10.65 -17.44
C GLY A 44 7.60 -9.51 -17.88
N TYR A 45 7.12 -8.75 -16.91
CA TYR A 45 6.30 -7.56 -17.04
C TYR A 45 6.92 -6.44 -16.21
N VAL A 46 7.14 -5.29 -16.82
CA VAL A 46 7.73 -4.11 -16.16
C VAL A 46 6.84 -2.91 -16.39
N PHE A 47 6.69 -2.05 -15.39
CA PHE A 47 6.02 -0.77 -15.61
C PHE A 47 6.81 0.09 -16.61
N THR A 48 6.12 0.70 -17.56
CA THR A 48 6.71 1.66 -18.51
C THR A 48 7.19 2.93 -17.83
N ASN A 49 6.50 3.34 -16.77
CA ASN A 49 6.83 4.46 -15.91
C ASN A 49 6.72 3.97 -14.46
N PRO A 50 7.58 4.39 -13.54
CA PRO A 50 7.43 4.03 -12.14
C PRO A 50 6.07 4.49 -11.59
N LEU A 51 5.40 3.62 -10.83
CA LEU A 51 4.19 3.97 -10.11
C LEU A 51 4.57 4.86 -8.92
N LYS A 52 4.17 6.13 -8.95
CA LYS A 52 4.37 7.03 -7.81
C LYS A 52 3.09 7.17 -7.01
N ILE A 53 3.19 6.80 -5.75
CA ILE A 53 2.13 6.81 -4.76
C ILE A 53 2.30 8.05 -3.91
N ILE A 54 1.24 8.81 -3.72
CA ILE A 54 1.18 9.98 -2.85
C ILE A 54 0.28 9.63 -1.66
N ILE A 55 0.81 9.84 -0.47
CA ILE A 55 0.14 9.60 0.80
C ILE A 55 -0.05 10.96 1.46
N ASP A 56 -1.29 11.38 1.60
CA ASP A 56 -1.66 12.65 2.20
C ASP A 56 -2.33 12.42 3.55
N ALA A 57 -1.57 12.69 4.62
CA ALA A 57 -2.02 12.65 6.00
C ALA A 57 -2.62 13.98 6.48
N ASN A 58 -2.67 15.02 5.63
CA ASN A 58 -3.16 16.33 6.03
C ASN A 58 -4.70 16.33 6.09
N THR A 59 -5.23 16.79 7.22
CA THR A 59 -6.63 17.15 7.41
C THR A 59 -6.76 18.66 7.66
N ILE A 60 -7.99 19.17 7.71
CA ILE A 60 -8.24 20.59 8.05
C ILE A 60 -7.79 20.89 9.48
N GLU A 61 -7.95 19.92 10.38
CA GLU A 61 -7.71 20.04 11.81
C GLU A 61 -6.27 19.64 12.19
N PHE A 62 -5.65 18.77 11.39
CA PHE A 62 -4.33 18.20 11.68
C PHE A 62 -3.41 18.32 10.44
N PRO A 63 -2.57 19.36 10.36
CA PRO A 63 -1.55 19.45 9.33
C PRO A 63 -0.48 18.40 9.60
N ALA A 64 -0.17 17.59 8.59
CA ALA A 64 0.83 16.53 8.73
C ALA A 64 2.23 17.12 8.90
N CYS A 65 3.06 16.44 9.67
CA CYS A 65 4.48 16.71 9.81
C CYS A 65 5.32 15.60 9.14
N PRO A 66 6.64 15.81 8.97
CA PRO A 66 7.52 14.79 8.39
C PRO A 66 7.48 13.45 9.13
N GLN A 67 7.33 13.46 10.45
CA GLN A 67 7.33 12.26 11.28
C GLN A 67 6.12 11.36 10.99
N ASP A 68 4.95 11.94 10.74
CA ASP A 68 3.72 11.20 10.42
C ASP A 68 3.92 10.30 9.19
N ASN A 69 4.73 10.75 8.23
CA ASN A 69 4.99 10.04 6.97
C ASN A 69 6.20 9.09 7.05
N ARG A 70 7.21 9.36 7.90
CA ARG A 70 8.44 8.55 7.99
C ARG A 70 8.23 7.13 8.54
N ARG A 71 7.21 6.95 9.37
CA ARG A 71 6.85 5.64 9.95
C ARG A 71 6.02 4.78 8.99
N LEU A 72 5.60 5.34 7.86
CA LEU A 72 4.74 4.66 6.92
C LEU A 72 5.55 3.76 5.99
N THR A 73 4.92 2.64 5.63
CA THR A 73 5.43 1.70 4.64
C THR A 73 4.32 1.36 3.66
N VAL A 74 4.67 1.11 2.40
CA VAL A 74 3.73 0.74 1.35
C VAL A 74 3.87 -0.74 1.00
N ASN A 75 2.76 -1.45 1.01
CA ASN A 75 2.61 -2.76 0.38
C ASN A 75 1.90 -2.60 -0.96
N LEU A 76 2.39 -3.27 -2.00
CA LEU A 76 1.71 -3.39 -3.28
C LEU A 76 1.45 -4.87 -3.57
N SER A 77 0.18 -5.20 -3.76
CA SER A 77 -0.29 -6.53 -4.13
C SER A 77 -0.98 -6.48 -5.51
N LEU A 78 -0.77 -7.52 -6.32
CA LEU A 78 -1.54 -7.73 -7.55
C LEU A 78 -2.61 -8.80 -7.28
N LEU A 79 -3.89 -8.45 -7.47
CA LEU A 79 -5.02 -9.36 -7.26
C LEU A 79 -5.74 -9.65 -8.59
N ALA A 80 -6.24 -10.87 -8.77
CA ALA A 80 -7.15 -11.17 -9.88
C ALA A 80 -8.47 -10.38 -9.74
N ALA A 81 -8.97 -9.81 -10.84
CA ALA A 81 -10.19 -9.01 -10.81
C ALA A 81 -11.44 -9.88 -10.54
N PRO A 82 -12.38 -9.44 -9.69
CA PRO A 82 -13.47 -10.27 -9.16
C PRO A 82 -14.49 -10.79 -10.19
N ASN A 83 -14.43 -10.37 -11.46
CA ASN A 83 -15.41 -10.73 -12.51
C ASN A 83 -14.82 -11.49 -13.71
N THR A 84 -13.55 -11.89 -13.69
CA THR A 84 -12.99 -12.74 -14.76
C THR A 84 -13.41 -14.19 -14.59
N GLN A 85 -14.03 -14.77 -15.63
CA GLN A 85 -14.46 -16.17 -15.66
C GLN A 85 -13.32 -17.13 -15.28
N ALA A 86 -13.50 -17.76 -14.12
CA ALA A 86 -13.18 -19.16 -13.86
C ALA A 86 -11.78 -19.65 -14.24
N ILE A 87 -10.74 -19.12 -13.60
CA ILE A 87 -9.67 -20.01 -13.13
C ILE A 87 -9.23 -19.57 -11.74
N SER A 88 -9.50 -20.42 -10.75
CA SER A 88 -9.13 -20.18 -9.36
C SER A 88 -7.61 -20.36 -9.22
N PHE A 89 -6.86 -19.28 -9.40
CA PHE A 89 -5.46 -19.22 -9.04
C PHE A 89 -5.30 -18.21 -7.91
N SER A 90 -4.84 -18.67 -6.74
CA SER A 90 -4.39 -17.79 -5.66
C SER A 90 -2.97 -17.30 -5.96
N LEU A 91 -2.80 -16.48 -6.99
CA LEU A 91 -1.57 -15.74 -7.22
C LEU A 91 -1.72 -14.37 -6.58
N CYS A 92 -1.33 -14.27 -5.31
CA CYS A 92 -1.05 -12.99 -4.68
C CYS A 92 0.44 -12.73 -4.85
N VAL A 93 0.79 -11.85 -5.78
CA VAL A 93 2.17 -11.37 -5.90
C VAL A 93 2.27 -10.06 -5.14
N SER A 94 3.01 -10.07 -4.04
CA SER A 94 3.34 -8.87 -3.26
C SER A 94 4.75 -8.42 -3.61
N VAL A 95 4.88 -7.13 -3.88
CA VAL A 95 6.18 -6.45 -3.99
C VAL A 95 6.67 -6.17 -2.57
N PRO A 96 7.98 -6.29 -2.27
CA PRO A 96 8.50 -6.00 -0.94
C PRO A 96 8.04 -4.64 -0.44
N LEU A 97 7.79 -4.57 0.86
CA LEU A 97 7.46 -3.36 1.59
C LEU A 97 8.43 -2.23 1.25
N LEU A 98 7.90 -1.11 0.76
CA LEU A 98 8.68 0.07 0.36
C LEU A 98 8.52 1.17 1.39
N GLY A 99 9.65 1.75 1.81
CA GLY A 99 9.63 2.92 2.68
C GLY A 99 8.94 4.11 2.00
N VAL A 100 8.40 5.00 2.83
CA VAL A 100 7.82 6.26 2.40
C VAL A 100 8.85 7.38 2.56
N GLU A 101 9.12 8.08 1.46
CA GLU A 101 9.93 9.30 1.46
C GLU A 101 9.05 10.51 1.76
N VAL A 102 9.56 11.44 2.56
CA VAL A 102 8.87 12.69 2.87
C VAL A 102 9.16 13.74 1.81
N GLU A 103 8.11 14.32 1.24
CA GLU A 103 8.20 15.41 0.25
C GLU A 103 7.36 16.60 0.74
N GLN A 104 7.77 17.82 0.37
CA GLN A 104 6.94 19.01 0.57
C GLN A 104 6.31 19.43 -0.77
N ARG A 105 4.98 19.53 -0.81
CA ARG A 105 4.23 20.04 -1.98
C ARG A 105 3.23 21.10 -1.56
N ASP A 106 3.23 22.23 -2.25
CA ASP A 106 2.32 23.36 -1.99
C ASP A 106 2.30 23.79 -0.52
N GLY A 107 3.47 23.76 0.13
CA GLY A 107 3.65 24.12 1.54
C GLY A 107 3.23 23.04 2.54
N ARG A 108 2.77 21.87 2.10
CA ARG A 108 2.31 20.74 2.93
C ARG A 108 3.29 19.58 2.89
N TRP A 109 3.40 18.84 3.98
CA TRP A 109 4.18 17.61 4.05
C TRP A 109 3.34 16.44 3.58
N ILE A 110 3.87 15.66 2.65
CA ILE A 110 3.25 14.44 2.13
C ILE A 110 4.26 13.29 2.16
N GLY A 111 3.75 12.06 2.18
CA GLY A 111 4.52 10.86 1.92
C GLY A 111 4.49 10.51 0.44
N THR A 112 5.60 9.98 -0.08
CA THR A 112 5.67 9.42 -1.42
C THR A 112 6.39 8.08 -1.43
N SER A 113 5.98 7.19 -2.32
CA SER A 113 6.70 5.95 -2.59
C SER A 113 6.72 5.69 -4.10
N VAL A 114 7.84 5.19 -4.61
CA VAL A 114 8.05 4.94 -6.04
C VAL A 114 8.27 3.45 -6.26
N ILE A 115 7.44 2.85 -7.12
CA ILE A 115 7.49 1.43 -7.43
C ILE A 115 7.82 1.25 -8.90
N ASN A 116 9.01 0.71 -9.19
CA ASN A 116 9.42 0.45 -10.58
C ASN A 116 8.72 -0.79 -11.19
N GLY A 117 8.21 -1.69 -10.34
CA GLY A 117 7.37 -2.83 -10.71
C GLY A 117 8.01 -3.81 -11.68
N PHE A 118 8.48 -4.96 -11.17
CA PHE A 118 8.86 -6.10 -11.99
C PHE A 118 8.06 -7.31 -11.52
N LEU A 119 7.33 -7.94 -12.43
CA LEU A 119 6.58 -9.16 -12.19
C LEU A 119 6.97 -10.18 -13.26
N SER A 120 6.90 -11.46 -12.93
CA SER A 120 7.17 -12.53 -13.89
C SER A 120 6.20 -13.67 -13.71
N ASP A 121 5.97 -14.41 -14.80
CA ASP A 121 5.13 -15.61 -14.78
C ASP A 121 3.67 -15.35 -14.36
N LEU A 122 3.18 -14.14 -14.66
CA LEU A 122 1.77 -13.82 -14.51
C LEU A 122 0.95 -14.57 -15.56
N ILE A 123 -0.15 -15.16 -15.09
CA ILE A 123 -1.16 -15.77 -15.95
C ILE A 123 -1.90 -14.64 -16.68
N PRO A 124 -2.18 -14.76 -17.99
CA PRO A 124 -2.98 -13.76 -18.69
C PRO A 124 -4.36 -13.59 -18.05
N GLY A 125 -4.82 -12.35 -17.88
CA GLY A 125 -6.06 -12.04 -17.20
C GLY A 125 -6.21 -10.59 -16.78
N MET A 126 -7.33 -10.28 -16.12
CA MET A 126 -7.57 -8.96 -15.54
C MET A 126 -7.13 -8.95 -14.08
N TYR A 127 -6.42 -7.90 -13.70
CA TYR A 127 -5.89 -7.71 -12.35
C TYR A 127 -6.22 -6.33 -11.81
N VAL A 128 -6.21 -6.18 -10.49
CA VAL A 128 -6.23 -4.88 -9.81
C VAL A 128 -4.97 -4.75 -8.96
N LEU A 129 -4.44 -3.53 -8.87
CA LEU A 129 -3.39 -3.21 -7.91
C LEU A 129 -4.07 -2.85 -6.58
N GLN A 130 -3.69 -3.54 -5.52
CA GLN A 130 -4.03 -3.16 -4.14
C GLN A 130 -2.80 -2.54 -3.51
N ILE A 131 -2.94 -1.29 -3.08
CA ILE A 131 -1.91 -0.54 -2.36
C ILE A 131 -2.40 -0.36 -0.93
N GLU A 132 -1.60 -0.79 0.02
CA GLU A 132 -1.87 -0.61 1.45
C GLU A 132 -0.76 0.23 2.05
N VAL A 133 -1.14 1.20 2.88
CA VAL A 133 -0.21 1.99 3.68
C VAL A 133 -0.29 1.48 5.10
N LEU A 134 0.86 1.06 5.62
CA LEU A 134 1.02 0.52 6.95
C LEU A 134 1.72 1.55 7.83
N ASP A 135 1.19 1.81 9.02
CA ASP A 135 1.85 2.56 10.08
C ASP A 135 2.66 1.59 10.96
N MET A 136 3.98 1.61 10.80
CA MET A 136 4.85 0.63 11.45
C MET A 136 4.97 0.83 12.96
N ASP A 137 4.70 2.04 13.47
CA ASP A 137 4.69 2.31 14.91
C ASP A 137 3.41 1.76 15.57
N GLY A 138 2.35 1.56 14.80
CA GLY A 138 1.09 0.97 15.27
C GLY A 138 1.13 -0.55 15.46
N ILE A 139 2.18 -1.23 14.96
CA ILE A 139 2.28 -2.71 14.91
C ILE A 139 2.64 -3.34 16.27
N TYR A 140 3.02 -2.55 17.27
CA TYR A 140 3.42 -3.09 18.58
C TYR A 140 2.21 -3.64 19.36
N GLY A 141 1.90 -4.92 19.15
CA GLY A 141 0.97 -5.70 19.98
C GLY A 141 -0.49 -5.71 19.53
N THR A 142 -0.79 -5.27 18.31
CA THR A 142 -2.12 -5.17 17.70
C THR A 142 -2.26 -6.10 16.48
N ASP A 143 -3.47 -6.22 15.94
CA ASP A 143 -3.72 -6.99 14.72
C ASP A 143 -3.13 -6.26 13.51
N LEU A 144 -2.72 -6.97 12.45
CA LEU A 144 -2.21 -6.37 11.21
C LEU A 144 -3.23 -5.41 10.59
N ALA A 145 -4.53 -5.71 10.77
CA ALA A 145 -5.61 -4.85 10.32
C ALA A 145 -5.54 -3.44 10.93
N ASP A 146 -5.06 -3.32 12.17
CA ASP A 146 -4.93 -2.04 12.88
C ASP A 146 -3.73 -1.22 12.37
N ALA A 147 -2.76 -1.88 11.73
CA ALA A 147 -1.61 -1.23 11.13
C ALA A 147 -1.91 -0.62 9.76
N ILE A 148 -2.95 -1.10 9.06
CA ILE A 148 -3.32 -0.59 7.73
C ILE A 148 -4.12 0.69 7.91
N VAL A 149 -3.50 1.82 7.60
CA VAL A 149 -4.10 3.15 7.78
C VAL A 149 -4.78 3.69 6.52
N ALA A 150 -4.50 3.10 5.36
CA ALA A 150 -5.22 3.38 4.12
C ALA A 150 -5.05 2.26 3.08
N THR A 151 -6.06 2.10 2.23
CA THR A 151 -6.06 1.16 1.10
C THR A 151 -6.54 1.84 -0.17
N TYR A 152 -5.87 1.58 -1.29
CA TYR A 152 -6.28 2.00 -2.64
C TYR A 152 -6.38 0.79 -3.56
N LEU A 153 -7.43 0.76 -4.37
CA LEU A 153 -7.63 -0.23 -5.44
C LEU A 153 -7.63 0.49 -6.79
N SER A 154 -6.79 0.04 -7.72
CA SER A 154 -6.77 0.59 -9.07
C SER A 154 -7.94 0.11 -9.92
N ASP A 155 -8.15 0.80 -11.04
CA ASP A 155 -8.92 0.23 -12.15
C ASP A 155 -8.31 -1.10 -12.63
N PRO A 156 -9.13 -1.99 -13.22
CA PRO A 156 -8.64 -3.25 -13.78
C PRO A 156 -7.62 -3.06 -14.90
N ILE A 157 -6.53 -3.82 -14.83
CA ILE A 157 -5.43 -3.87 -15.79
C ILE A 157 -5.46 -5.23 -16.49
N ASN A 158 -5.38 -5.23 -17.81
CA ASN A 158 -5.27 -6.45 -18.60
C ASN A 158 -3.80 -6.88 -18.77
N ILE A 159 -3.49 -8.13 -18.42
CA ILE A 159 -2.19 -8.77 -18.66
C ILE A 159 -2.36 -9.79 -19.80
N LEU A 160 -1.54 -9.66 -20.85
CA LEU A 160 -1.57 -10.44 -22.10
C LEU A 160 -0.39 -11.40 -22.23
#